data_AF-A0A6P0SX29-F1
#
_entry.id   AF-A0A6P0SX29-F1
#
_cell.length_a   1.000
_cell.length_b   1.000
_cell.length_c   1.000
_cell.angle_alpha   90.00
_cell.angle_beta   90.00
_cell.angle_gamma   90.00
#
_symmetry.space_group_name_H-M   'P 1'
#
loop_
_entity.id
_entity.type
_entity.pdbx_description
1 polymer ?
#
loop_
_entity_poly.entity_id
_entity_poly.type
_entity_poly.pdbx_seq_one_letter_code
_entity_poly.pdbx_strand_id
1 'polypeptide(L)'
;WTMQEFITGQEYCTHSTVRKGKIRLHCCSPSSPFQVNYQHLEKPEIYAWVEKFVKELNLTGQISFDFIQTQDGTVYPIECNPRTHSAITMFYNHPGLADAYLKDSEQENQAPIVPRPDSKPTYWLYHEIWRLTEIRSWSALQAWIDKIVKGTDAIFQVNDPLPFLTVPHWQITLLLLENLRKLKGWVRIDFNIGKLVELGGD
;
A
#
# COMPACT_ATOMS: atom_id res chain seq x y z
N TRP A 1 -7.69 24.26 -10.33
CA TRP A 1 -6.92 23.51 -11.34
C TRP A 1 -5.51 24.03 -11.37
N THR A 2 -4.53 23.13 -11.33
CA THR A 2 -3.11 23.44 -11.50
C THR A 2 -2.62 22.77 -12.78
N MET A 3 -1.96 23.52 -13.64
CA MET A 3 -1.29 22.97 -14.82
C MET A 3 0.15 22.63 -14.43
N GLN A 4 0.58 21.41 -14.72
CA GLN A 4 1.92 20.91 -14.39
C GLN A 4 2.58 20.37 -15.66
N GLU A 5 3.91 20.38 -15.68
CA GLU A 5 4.68 19.73 -16.72
C GLU A 5 4.42 18.20 -16.71
N PHE A 6 4.40 17.59 -17.90
CA PHE A 6 4.31 16.14 -18.01
C PHE A 6 5.71 15.51 -17.87
N ILE A 7 5.95 14.84 -16.74
CA ILE A 7 7.22 14.21 -16.41
C ILE A 7 7.11 12.70 -16.66
N THR A 8 8.07 12.12 -17.38
CA THR A 8 8.13 10.67 -17.64
C THR A 8 9.14 9.99 -16.74
N GLY A 9 8.79 8.83 -16.19
CA GLY A 9 9.68 8.09 -15.30
C GLY A 9 9.01 6.89 -14.65
N GLN A 10 9.73 6.23 -13.75
CA GLN A 10 9.17 5.16 -12.93
C GLN A 10 8.46 5.75 -11.72
N GLU A 11 7.21 5.37 -11.53
CA GLU A 11 6.45 5.74 -10.34
C GLU A 11 6.84 4.88 -9.13
N TYR A 12 6.97 5.52 -7.97
CA TYR A 12 7.19 4.90 -6.68
C TYR A 12 6.18 5.41 -5.68
N CYS A 13 5.77 4.54 -4.76
CA CYS A 13 4.98 4.90 -3.59
C CYS A 13 5.80 4.66 -2.33
N THR A 14 5.58 5.48 -1.32
CA THR A 14 6.24 5.37 -0.02
C THR A 14 5.22 5.34 1.11
N HIS A 15 5.61 4.73 2.22
CA HIS A 15 4.90 4.87 3.48
C HIS A 15 5.91 5.09 4.61
N SER A 16 5.64 6.09 5.44
CA SER A 16 6.46 6.41 6.60
C SER A 16 5.61 6.64 7.84
N THR A 17 6.10 6.16 8.98
CA THR A 17 5.66 6.66 10.28
C THR A 17 6.72 7.61 10.82
N VAL A 18 6.30 8.79 11.24
CA VAL A 18 7.17 9.90 11.62
C VAL A 18 6.79 10.38 13.01
N ARG A 19 7.78 10.73 13.83
CA ARG A 19 7.57 11.36 15.14
C ARG A 19 8.59 12.47 15.37
N LYS A 20 8.11 13.67 15.71
CA LYS A 20 8.94 14.85 15.96
C LYS A 20 9.97 15.12 14.85
N GLY A 21 9.50 15.08 13.61
CA GLY A 21 10.32 15.29 12.42
C GLY A 21 11.31 14.16 12.09
N LYS A 22 11.21 13.00 12.74
CA LYS A 22 12.08 11.83 12.49
C LYS A 22 11.29 10.65 11.97
N ILE A 23 11.83 10.01 10.94
CA ILE A 23 11.25 8.78 10.39
C ILE A 23 11.55 7.63 11.34
N ARG A 24 10.51 6.89 11.75
CA ARG A 24 10.61 5.69 12.59
C ARG A 24 10.46 4.40 11.81
N LEU A 25 9.70 4.46 10.72
CA LEU A 25 9.46 3.38 9.79
C LEU A 25 9.45 3.96 8.39
N HIS A 26 10.04 3.27 7.43
CA HIS A 26 9.98 3.64 6.03
C HIS A 26 9.90 2.43 5.11
N CYS A 27 9.05 2.50 4.09
CA CYS A 27 9.18 1.66 2.93
C CYS A 27 8.95 2.45 1.65
N CYS A 28 9.66 2.06 0.60
CA CYS A 28 9.47 2.49 -0.78
C CYS A 28 9.23 1.26 -1.66
N SER A 29 8.36 1.39 -2.65
CA SER A 29 8.02 0.33 -3.62
C SER A 29 7.66 0.94 -4.97
N PRO A 30 7.89 0.24 -6.11
CA PRO A 30 7.29 0.65 -7.37
C PRO A 30 5.77 0.81 -7.21
N SER A 31 5.21 1.83 -7.83
CA SER A 31 3.76 2.05 -7.77
C SER A 31 3.02 0.84 -8.34
N SER A 32 1.90 0.49 -7.70
CA SER A 32 1.04 -0.62 -8.09
C SER A 32 -0.31 -0.07 -8.52
N PRO A 33 -0.78 -0.31 -9.76
CA PRO A 33 -2.06 0.22 -10.24
C PRO A 33 -3.26 -0.18 -9.38
N PHE A 34 -3.16 -1.31 -8.68
CA PHE A 34 -4.20 -1.83 -7.78
C PHE A 34 -3.84 -1.76 -6.31
N GLN A 35 -2.66 -1.25 -5.95
CA GLN A 35 -2.24 -1.04 -4.55
C GLN A 35 -2.27 -2.28 -3.64
N VAL A 36 -2.04 -3.48 -4.21
CA VAL A 36 -2.21 -4.78 -3.52
C VAL A 36 -0.98 -5.68 -3.47
N ASN A 37 0.06 -5.40 -4.27
CA ASN A 37 1.31 -6.16 -4.21
C ASN A 37 2.48 -5.19 -4.20
N TYR A 38 3.28 -5.26 -3.14
CA TYR A 38 4.42 -4.38 -2.94
C TYR A 38 5.69 -5.18 -2.73
N GLN A 39 6.78 -4.62 -3.23
CA GLN A 39 8.13 -5.09 -2.98
C GLN A 39 8.96 -3.92 -2.49
N HIS A 40 9.63 -4.10 -1.36
CA HIS A 40 10.49 -3.05 -0.84
C HIS A 40 11.71 -2.88 -1.73
N LEU A 41 11.99 -1.64 -2.10
CA LEU A 41 13.23 -1.23 -2.76
C LEU A 41 13.87 -0.10 -1.96
N GLU A 42 15.20 -0.18 -1.84
CA GLU A 42 15.99 0.92 -1.29
C GLU A 42 16.14 2.02 -2.35
N LYS A 43 15.69 3.22 -2.01
CA LYS A 43 15.75 4.42 -2.85
C LYS A 43 16.29 5.59 -2.02
N PRO A 44 17.63 5.70 -1.84
CA PRO A 44 18.25 6.70 -0.97
C PRO A 44 17.81 8.13 -1.30
N GLU A 45 17.65 8.45 -2.58
CA GLU A 45 17.20 9.74 -3.08
C GLU A 45 15.76 10.08 -2.67
N ILE A 46 14.85 9.09 -2.71
CA ILE A 46 13.47 9.24 -2.27
C ILE A 46 13.42 9.34 -0.74
N TYR A 47 14.17 8.48 -0.04
CA TYR A 47 14.27 8.53 1.42
C TYR A 47 14.78 9.90 1.90
N ALA A 48 15.86 10.41 1.31
CA ALA A 48 16.43 11.71 1.67
C ALA A 48 15.44 12.86 1.45
N TRP A 49 14.64 12.80 0.38
CA TRP A 49 13.58 13.78 0.15
C TRP A 49 12.53 13.73 1.28
N VAL A 50 12.04 12.52 1.62
CA VAL A 50 11.04 12.33 2.68
C VAL A 50 11.60 12.78 4.02
N GLU A 51 12.83 12.39 4.36
CA GLU A 51 13.51 12.76 5.60
C GLU A 51 13.62 14.27 5.76
N LYS A 52 14.04 14.97 4.70
CA LYS A 52 14.09 16.44 4.70
C LYS A 52 12.70 17.04 4.89
N PHE A 53 11.70 16.59 4.13
CA PHE A 53 10.34 17.14 4.18
C PHE A 53 9.74 17.04 5.59
N VAL A 54 9.83 15.84 6.19
CA VAL A 54 9.19 15.60 7.49
C VAL A 54 9.93 16.30 8.63
N LYS A 55 11.25 16.47 8.51
CA LYS A 55 12.08 17.21 9.46
C LYS A 55 11.77 18.70 9.45
N GLU A 56 11.76 19.34 8.28
CA GLU A 56 11.52 20.78 8.13
C GLU A 56 10.12 21.17 8.65
N LEU A 57 9.14 20.29 8.48
CA LEU A 57 7.78 20.51 8.98
C LEU A 57 7.55 19.98 10.41
N ASN A 58 8.57 19.35 11.02
CA ASN A 58 8.49 18.72 12.34
C ASN A 58 7.27 17.81 12.53
N LEU A 59 7.00 16.94 11.55
CA LEU A 59 5.76 16.15 11.50
C LEU A 59 5.74 15.03 12.55
N THR A 60 4.52 14.68 12.97
CA THR A 60 4.22 13.46 13.74
C THR A 60 2.97 12.82 13.17
N GLY A 61 3.03 11.53 12.89
CA GLY A 61 1.93 10.76 12.32
C GLY A 61 2.39 9.85 11.18
N GLN A 62 1.48 9.62 10.25
CA GLN A 62 1.70 8.75 9.09
C GLN A 62 1.67 9.59 7.83
N ILE A 63 2.66 9.38 6.97
CA ILE A 63 2.78 10.13 5.72
C ILE A 63 3.28 9.21 4.62
N SER A 64 2.61 9.30 3.49
CA SER A 64 2.86 8.47 2.32
C SER A 64 2.97 9.43 1.13
N PHE A 65 3.91 9.16 0.24
CA PHE A 65 4.13 9.99 -0.94
C PHE A 65 4.24 9.12 -2.18
N ASP A 66 3.71 9.64 -3.27
CA ASP A 66 3.97 9.12 -4.60
C ASP A 66 5.01 10.00 -5.29
N PHE A 67 5.90 9.36 -6.04
CA PHE A 67 7.01 9.98 -6.74
C PHE A 67 7.09 9.49 -8.18
N ILE A 68 7.64 10.33 -9.05
CA ILE A 68 8.19 9.93 -10.34
C ILE A 68 9.70 10.07 -10.27
N GLN A 69 10.43 9.01 -10.61
CA GLN A 69 11.87 9.07 -10.85
C GLN A 69 12.16 9.02 -12.34
N THR A 70 12.76 10.08 -12.86
CA THR A 70 13.17 10.20 -14.27
C THR A 70 14.39 9.32 -14.58
N GLN A 71 14.71 9.15 -15.87
CA GLN A 71 15.84 8.30 -16.32
C GLN A 71 17.21 8.79 -15.85
N ASP A 72 17.37 10.10 -15.65
CA ASP A 72 18.58 10.73 -15.09
C ASP A 72 18.65 10.63 -13.55
N GLY A 73 17.65 10.00 -12.91
CA GLY A 73 17.60 9.76 -11.47
C GLY A 73 16.91 10.86 -10.66
N THR A 74 16.47 11.95 -11.28
CA THR A 74 15.77 13.05 -10.59
C THR A 74 14.44 12.58 -10.02
N VAL A 75 14.14 12.96 -8.77
CA VAL A 75 12.94 12.55 -8.04
C VAL A 75 11.96 13.72 -7.95
N TYR A 76 10.73 13.49 -8.42
CA TYR A 76 9.64 14.45 -8.36
C TYR A 76 8.51 13.91 -7.47
N PRO A 77 8.19 14.55 -6.33
CA PRO A 77 7.00 14.23 -5.55
C PRO A 77 5.74 14.65 -6.32
N ILE A 78 4.74 13.78 -6.41
CA ILE A 78 3.50 14.05 -7.14
C ILE A 78 2.27 14.13 -6.23
N GLU A 79 2.23 13.33 -5.16
CA GLU A 79 1.10 13.31 -4.23
C GLU A 79 1.60 13.10 -2.79
N CYS A 80 0.93 13.75 -1.84
CA CYS A 80 1.08 13.50 -0.41
C CYS A 80 -0.23 12.95 0.16
N ASN A 81 -0.15 11.76 0.74
CA ASN A 81 -1.23 11.06 1.41
C ASN A 81 -0.90 11.01 2.92
N PRO A 82 -1.42 11.94 3.74
CA PRO A 82 -1.17 11.98 5.20
C PRO A 82 -1.99 10.91 5.95
N ARG A 83 -1.86 9.66 5.52
CA ARG A 83 -2.58 8.48 6.00
C ARG A 83 -1.75 7.22 5.79
N THR A 84 -2.19 6.13 6.41
CA THR A 84 -1.64 4.79 6.16
C THR A 84 -1.81 4.42 4.68
N HIS A 85 -0.76 3.83 4.12
CA HIS A 85 -0.77 3.27 2.79
C HIS A 85 -0.62 1.74 2.88
N SER A 86 -1.26 0.98 1.99
CA SER A 86 -1.31 -0.48 2.02
C SER A 86 0.06 -1.14 1.88
N ALA A 87 1.08 -0.41 1.41
CA ALA A 87 2.49 -0.81 1.46
C ALA A 87 2.98 -1.21 2.87
N ILE A 88 2.30 -0.76 3.93
CA ILE A 88 2.59 -1.19 5.31
C ILE A 88 2.49 -2.71 5.50
N THR A 89 1.75 -3.41 4.66
CA THR A 89 1.64 -4.88 4.69
C THR A 89 2.99 -5.57 4.46
N MET A 90 3.99 -4.89 3.87
CA MET A 90 5.36 -5.39 3.79
C MET A 90 6.05 -5.54 5.15
N PHE A 91 5.51 -4.96 6.23
CA PHE A 91 6.00 -5.11 7.60
C PHE A 91 5.37 -6.29 8.34
N TYR A 92 4.84 -7.28 7.62
CA TYR A 92 4.22 -8.46 8.22
C TYR A 92 5.10 -9.09 9.32
N ASN A 93 4.54 -9.19 10.53
CA ASN A 93 5.21 -9.68 11.75
C ASN A 93 6.53 -8.99 12.11
N HIS A 94 6.74 -7.74 11.67
CA HIS A 94 7.90 -6.97 12.08
C HIS A 94 7.78 -6.58 13.57
N PRO A 95 8.69 -7.03 14.47
CA PRO A 95 8.54 -6.84 15.91
C PRO A 95 8.60 -5.36 16.33
N GLY A 96 9.35 -4.54 15.59
CA GLY A 96 9.44 -3.10 15.82
C GLY A 96 8.28 -2.26 15.28
N LEU A 97 7.29 -2.85 14.58
CA LEU A 97 6.25 -2.09 13.90
C LEU A 97 5.42 -1.25 14.89
N ALA A 98 4.92 -1.86 15.96
CA ALA A 98 4.15 -1.16 16.98
C ALA A 98 4.96 -0.05 17.67
N ASP A 99 6.23 -0.32 17.98
CA ASP A 99 7.12 0.64 18.62
C ASP A 99 7.41 1.85 17.74
N ALA A 100 7.52 1.66 16.42
CA ALA A 100 7.69 2.77 15.47
C ALA A 100 6.52 3.77 15.49
N TYR A 101 5.31 3.30 15.82
CA TYR A 101 4.12 4.15 16.00
C TYR A 101 4.08 4.86 17.35
N LEU A 102 4.49 4.16 18.41
CA LEU A 102 4.18 4.58 19.77
C LEU A 102 5.32 5.34 20.45
N LYS A 103 6.57 4.98 20.17
CA LYS A 103 7.74 5.51 20.88
C LYS A 103 8.41 6.60 20.06
N ASP A 104 9.11 7.53 20.70
CA ASP A 104 10.03 8.43 20.01
C ASP A 104 11.38 7.74 19.77
N SER A 105 12.22 8.33 18.91
CA SER A 105 13.57 7.82 18.67
C SER A 105 14.39 7.87 19.96
N GLU A 106 15.04 6.78 20.35
CA GLU A 106 15.85 6.74 21.57
C GLU A 106 17.20 7.43 21.37
N GLN A 107 17.70 7.40 20.12
CA GLN A 107 18.96 8.01 19.72
C GLN A 107 18.72 9.01 18.60
N GLU A 108 19.61 10.00 18.47
CA GLU A 108 19.48 11.03 17.42
C GLU A 108 19.49 10.39 16.02
N ASN A 109 20.38 9.41 15.83
CA ASN A 109 20.66 8.73 14.56
C ASN A 109 20.08 7.30 14.50
N GLN A 110 19.00 7.02 15.24
CA GLN A 110 18.35 5.71 15.15
C GLN A 110 17.79 5.53 13.74
N ALA A 111 18.25 4.48 13.04
CA ALA A 111 17.72 4.17 11.72
C ALA A 111 16.23 3.79 11.80
N PRO A 112 15.41 4.18 10.81
CA PRO A 112 14.04 3.72 10.73
C PRO A 112 14.00 2.21 10.46
N ILE A 113 12.96 1.55 10.93
CA ILE A 113 12.72 0.16 10.53
C ILE A 113 12.25 0.12 9.08
N VAL A 114 12.68 -0.92 8.37
CA VAL A 114 12.31 -1.21 6.98
C VAL A 114 11.73 -2.63 6.90
N PRO A 115 10.99 -2.96 5.82
CA PRO A 115 10.53 -4.33 5.61
C PRO A 115 11.68 -5.32 5.67
N ARG A 116 11.53 -6.41 6.42
CA ARG A 116 12.57 -7.44 6.51
C ARG A 116 12.58 -8.29 5.23
N PRO A 117 13.75 -8.82 4.82
CA PRO A 117 13.83 -9.72 3.67
C PRO A 117 12.99 -11.01 3.80
N ASP A 118 12.71 -11.44 5.04
CA ASP A 118 11.92 -12.63 5.37
C ASP A 118 10.43 -12.31 5.63
N SER A 119 10.01 -11.05 5.43
CA SER A 119 8.61 -10.67 5.53
C SER A 119 7.78 -11.38 4.47
N LYS A 120 6.59 -11.85 4.85
CA LYS A 120 5.71 -12.54 3.91
C LYS A 120 5.08 -11.53 2.95
N PRO A 121 5.12 -11.78 1.63
CA PRO A 121 4.33 -11.00 0.68
C PRO A 121 2.85 -11.08 1.05
N THR A 122 2.18 -9.94 1.14
CA THR A 122 0.75 -9.89 1.41
C THR A 122 -0.03 -9.85 0.11
N TYR A 123 -1.14 -10.58 0.04
CA TYR A 123 -2.06 -10.61 -1.10
C TYR A 123 -3.51 -10.54 -0.64
N TRP A 124 -4.43 -10.31 -1.58
CA TRP A 124 -5.87 -10.42 -1.36
C TRP A 124 -6.40 -11.59 -2.18
N LEU A 125 -6.91 -12.64 -1.54
CA LEU A 125 -7.24 -13.90 -2.21
C LEU A 125 -8.23 -13.72 -3.37
N TYR A 126 -9.30 -12.94 -3.18
CA TYR A 126 -10.29 -12.70 -4.24
C TYR A 126 -9.68 -11.99 -5.45
N HIS A 127 -8.75 -11.06 -5.22
CA HIS A 127 -8.02 -10.40 -6.30
C HIS A 127 -7.09 -11.37 -7.02
N GLU A 128 -6.37 -12.24 -6.28
CA GLU A 128 -5.51 -13.24 -6.91
C GLU A 128 -6.32 -14.32 -7.66
N ILE A 129 -7.51 -14.71 -7.17
CA ILE A 129 -8.43 -15.60 -7.91
C ILE A 129 -8.86 -14.94 -9.22
N TRP A 130 -9.22 -13.65 -9.20
CA TRP A 130 -9.56 -12.93 -10.43
C TRP A 130 -8.40 -12.94 -11.44
N ARG A 131 -7.16 -12.71 -10.97
CA ARG A 131 -5.96 -12.71 -11.83
C ARG A 131 -5.66 -14.05 -12.49
N LEU A 132 -6.20 -15.17 -12.00
CA LEU A 132 -6.11 -16.45 -12.72
C LEU A 132 -6.67 -16.34 -14.15
N THR A 133 -7.67 -15.48 -14.35
CA THR A 133 -8.28 -15.25 -15.68
C THR A 133 -7.35 -14.50 -16.65
N GLU A 134 -6.30 -13.84 -16.14
CA GLU A 134 -5.32 -13.07 -16.90
C GLU A 134 -4.06 -13.87 -17.23
N ILE A 135 -3.89 -15.06 -16.63
CA ILE A 135 -2.71 -15.90 -16.84
C ILE A 135 -2.72 -16.44 -18.28
N ARG A 136 -1.61 -16.23 -18.99
CA ARG A 136 -1.43 -16.66 -20.39
C ARG A 136 -0.21 -17.57 -20.60
N SER A 137 0.54 -17.89 -19.55
CA SER A 137 1.73 -18.73 -19.63
C SER A 137 1.94 -19.58 -18.37
N TRP A 138 2.68 -20.68 -18.52
CA TRP A 138 3.10 -21.52 -17.40
C TRP A 138 3.97 -20.77 -16.38
N SER A 139 4.85 -19.88 -16.84
CA SER A 139 5.68 -19.06 -15.96
C SER A 139 4.84 -18.11 -15.10
N ALA A 140 3.79 -17.51 -15.67
CA ALA A 140 2.86 -16.66 -14.92
C ALA A 140 2.04 -17.47 -13.90
N LEU A 141 1.63 -18.69 -14.25
CA LEU A 141 0.97 -19.60 -13.30
C LEU A 141 1.88 -19.99 -12.14
N GLN A 142 3.14 -20.33 -12.42
CA GLN A 142 4.13 -20.64 -11.38
C GLN A 142 4.34 -19.44 -10.45
N ALA A 143 4.50 -18.23 -10.99
CA ALA A 143 4.64 -17.01 -10.19
C ALA A 143 3.40 -16.74 -9.32
N TRP A 144 2.20 -17.03 -9.83
CA TRP A 144 0.96 -16.92 -9.06
C TRP A 144 0.92 -17.93 -7.90
N ILE A 145 1.23 -19.20 -8.17
CA ILE A 145 1.29 -20.25 -7.13
C ILE A 145 2.31 -19.88 -6.06
N ASP A 146 3.51 -19.47 -6.47
CA ASP A 146 4.57 -19.05 -5.56
C ASP A 146 4.13 -17.92 -4.63
N LYS A 147 3.34 -16.96 -5.15
CA LYS A 147 2.80 -15.87 -4.34
C LYS A 147 1.81 -16.36 -3.29
N ILE A 148 0.90 -17.28 -3.66
CA ILE A 148 -0.07 -17.85 -2.72
C ILE A 148 0.63 -18.69 -1.65
N VAL A 149 1.60 -19.51 -2.03
CA VAL A 149 2.30 -20.43 -1.11
C VAL A 149 3.24 -19.68 -0.16
N LYS A 150 3.98 -18.69 -0.66
CA LYS A 150 4.97 -17.93 0.14
C LYS A 150 4.33 -16.76 0.89
N GLY A 151 3.18 -16.28 0.42
CA GLY A 151 2.51 -15.12 0.95
C GLY A 151 1.57 -15.39 2.11
N THR A 152 0.83 -14.36 2.47
CA THR A 152 -0.28 -14.39 3.43
C THR A 152 -1.41 -13.53 2.91
N ASP A 153 -2.65 -13.93 3.21
CA ASP A 153 -3.81 -13.10 2.91
C ASP A 153 -3.84 -11.88 3.83
N ALA A 154 -4.30 -10.75 3.30
CA ALA A 154 -4.39 -9.47 4.00
C ALA A 154 -5.48 -9.42 5.07
N ILE A 155 -6.52 -10.25 4.94
CA ILE A 155 -7.71 -10.23 5.82
C ILE A 155 -7.86 -11.56 6.57
N PHE A 156 -7.63 -12.69 5.90
CA PHE A 156 -7.85 -14.01 6.51
C PHE A 156 -6.89 -14.30 7.66
N GLN A 157 -7.47 -14.55 8.83
CA GLN A 157 -6.76 -15.11 9.98
C GLN A 157 -7.50 -16.37 10.47
N VAL A 158 -6.76 -17.44 10.76
CA VAL A 158 -7.37 -18.72 11.19
C VAL A 158 -8.13 -18.58 12.50
N ASN A 159 -7.63 -17.74 13.41
CA ASN A 159 -8.23 -17.43 14.71
C ASN A 159 -9.24 -16.27 14.67
N ASP A 160 -9.36 -15.55 13.55
CA ASP A 160 -10.36 -14.50 13.33
C ASP A 160 -10.83 -14.50 11.85
N PRO A 161 -11.60 -15.52 11.42
CA PRO A 161 -11.98 -15.67 10.02
C PRO A 161 -13.16 -14.77 9.61
N LEU A 162 -13.86 -14.16 10.57
CA LEU A 162 -15.10 -13.44 10.30
C LEU A 162 -14.90 -12.26 9.34
N PRO A 163 -13.89 -11.38 9.49
CA PRO A 163 -13.67 -10.28 8.55
C PRO A 163 -13.53 -10.77 7.11
N PHE A 164 -12.79 -11.85 6.90
CA PHE A 164 -12.56 -12.45 5.59
C PHE A 164 -13.84 -13.01 4.97
N LEU A 165 -14.76 -13.55 5.78
CA LEU A 165 -16.05 -14.02 5.29
C LEU A 165 -17.03 -12.87 5.07
N THR A 166 -17.02 -11.83 5.91
CA THR A 166 -18.03 -10.77 5.86
C THR A 166 -17.74 -9.70 4.81
N VAL A 167 -16.48 -9.32 4.58
CA VAL A 167 -16.14 -8.25 3.63
C VAL A 167 -16.55 -8.61 2.18
N PRO A 168 -16.10 -9.73 1.59
CA PRO A 168 -16.44 -10.08 0.22
C PRO A 168 -17.87 -10.60 0.06
N HIS A 169 -18.46 -11.24 1.08
CA HIS A 169 -19.77 -11.90 0.95
C HIS A 169 -20.94 -11.13 1.55
N TRP A 170 -20.76 -10.42 2.66
CA TRP A 170 -21.86 -9.72 3.31
C TRP A 170 -21.88 -8.25 2.92
N GLN A 171 -20.76 -7.54 3.13
CA GLN A 171 -20.63 -6.11 2.83
C GLN A 171 -20.91 -5.82 1.35
N ILE A 172 -20.24 -6.52 0.42
CA ILE A 172 -20.47 -6.32 -1.02
C ILE A 172 -21.91 -6.64 -1.41
N THR A 173 -22.50 -7.73 -0.91
CA THR A 173 -23.89 -8.09 -1.22
C THR A 173 -24.87 -7.05 -0.69
N LEU A 174 -24.68 -6.54 0.53
CA LEU A 174 -25.51 -5.47 1.08
C LEU A 174 -25.39 -4.18 0.29
N LEU A 175 -24.16 -3.80 -0.11
CA LEU A 175 -23.95 -2.62 -0.95
C LEU A 175 -24.66 -2.76 -2.30
N LEU A 176 -24.60 -3.94 -2.93
CA LEU A 176 -25.31 -4.20 -4.19
C LEU A 176 -26.83 -4.12 -4.03
N LEU A 177 -27.38 -4.68 -2.94
CA LEU A 177 -28.81 -4.61 -2.63
C LEU A 177 -29.26 -3.17 -2.37
N GLU A 178 -28.46 -2.39 -1.63
CA GLU A 178 -28.74 -0.97 -1.37
C GLU A 178 -28.69 -0.16 -2.67
N ASN A 179 -27.69 -0.39 -3.52
CA ASN A 179 -27.52 0.28 -4.79
C ASN A 179 -28.70 -0.03 -5.74
N LEU A 180 -29.12 -1.31 -5.80
CA LEU A 180 -30.32 -1.74 -6.50
C LEU A 180 -31.59 -1.06 -5.97
N ARG A 181 -31.76 -1.00 -4.63
CA ARG A 181 -32.90 -0.33 -4.00
C ARG A 181 -32.96 1.17 -4.35
N LYS A 182 -31.80 1.82 -4.46
CA LYS A 182 -31.68 3.23 -4.83
C LYS A 182 -31.70 3.47 -6.34
N LEU A 183 -31.72 2.40 -7.16
CA LEU A 183 -31.62 2.45 -8.62
C LEU A 183 -30.40 3.26 -9.10
N LYS A 184 -29.30 3.15 -8.37
CA LYS A 184 -28.02 3.77 -8.72
C LYS A 184 -27.19 2.81 -9.58
N GLY A 185 -26.19 3.35 -10.27
CA GLY A 185 -25.19 2.58 -11.00
C GLY A 185 -23.88 2.48 -10.22
N TRP A 186 -23.00 1.57 -10.65
CA TRP A 186 -21.61 1.53 -10.19
C TRP A 186 -20.68 1.22 -11.38
N VAL A 187 -19.42 1.60 -11.27
CA VAL A 187 -18.38 1.37 -12.28
C VAL A 187 -17.60 0.11 -11.97
N ARG A 188 -17.27 -0.11 -10.69
CA ARG A 188 -16.42 -1.22 -10.25
C ARG A 188 -16.80 -1.67 -8.85
N ILE A 189 -16.61 -2.96 -8.58
CA ILE A 189 -16.64 -3.53 -7.24
C ILE A 189 -15.18 -3.71 -6.79
N ASP A 190 -14.84 -3.13 -5.65
CA ASP A 190 -13.53 -3.31 -5.03
C ASP A 190 -13.66 -4.27 -3.84
N PHE A 191 -13.40 -5.55 -4.10
CA PHE A 191 -13.47 -6.61 -3.09
C PHE A 191 -12.40 -6.46 -2.00
N ASN A 192 -11.32 -5.72 -2.26
CA ASN A 192 -10.20 -5.61 -1.32
C ASN A 192 -10.53 -4.67 -0.16
N ILE A 193 -11.28 -3.61 -0.44
CA ILE A 193 -11.71 -2.60 0.54
C ILE A 193 -13.23 -2.66 0.84
N GLY A 194 -13.96 -3.59 0.21
CA GLY A 194 -15.39 -3.76 0.46
C GLY A 194 -16.24 -2.59 -0.05
N LYS A 195 -15.93 -2.02 -1.22
CA LYS A 195 -16.58 -0.81 -1.76
C LYS A 195 -17.21 -1.02 -3.15
N LEU A 196 -18.33 -0.36 -3.40
CA LEU A 196 -18.85 -0.11 -4.76
C LEU A 196 -18.42 1.29 -5.19
N VAL A 197 -17.74 1.40 -6.32
CA VAL A 197 -17.32 2.70 -6.88
C VAL A 197 -18.46 3.26 -7.72
N GLU A 198 -19.08 4.37 -7.30
CA GLU A 198 -20.21 4.98 -8.03
C GLU A 198 -19.76 5.85 -9.22
N LEU A 199 -20.72 6.21 -10.09
CA LEU A 199 -20.50 7.12 -11.22
C LEU A 199 -20.29 8.55 -10.71
N GLY A 200 -19.09 9.12 -10.92
CA GLY A 200 -18.76 10.49 -10.52
C GLY A 200 -17.81 10.63 -9.33
N GLY A 201 -17.38 9.50 -8.75
CA GLY A 201 -16.48 9.49 -7.61
C GLY A 201 -17.21 9.38 -6.28
N ASP A 202 -16.48 8.74 -5.36
CA ASP A 202 -16.90 7.84 -4.28
C ASP A 202 -17.52 6.49 -4.70
#